data_AF-A0A218PR52-F1
#
_entry.id   AF-A0A218PR52-F1
#
_cell.length_a   1.000
_cell.length_b   1.000
_cell.length_c   1.000
_cell.angle_alpha   90.00
_cell.angle_beta   90.00
_cell.angle_gamma   90.00
#
_symmetry.space_group_name_H-M   'P 1'
#
loop_
_entity.id
_entity.type
_entity.pdbx_description
1 polymer ?
#
loop_
_entity_poly.entity_id
_entity_poly.type
_entity_poly.pdbx_seq_one_letter_code
_entity_poly.pdbx_strand_id
1 'polypeptide(L)'
;MHDSLDRFSGSTIVMIILVSALSVLGSLAFACAAPLAAIAAFAALMMGRTTGLALVATALLANQLVGFGVLHYPQTVDTFAWGAAMGVSALIAFFVAHLVVERLQGRSPMLTVPLAFAVAFATYQMALFVTGYPLEGSEATLSADVVRRVFEVDFVAFGALLVLQWVWTMARSAVSAKHA
;
A
#
# COMPACT_ATOMS: atom_id res chain seq x y z
N MET A 1 -29.75 -2.70 2.93
CA MET A 1 -28.42 -3.31 3.15
C MET A 1 -27.98 -4.07 1.90
N HIS A 2 -28.06 -3.44 0.72
CA HIS A 2 -27.62 -4.00 -0.56
C HIS A 2 -26.76 -3.01 -1.37
N ASP A 3 -26.69 -1.73 -0.96
CA ASP A 3 -26.10 -0.64 -1.75
C ASP A 3 -24.58 -0.40 -1.54
N SER A 4 -23.90 -1.16 -0.68
CA SER A 4 -22.45 -0.95 -0.44
C SER A 4 -21.53 -1.64 -1.45
N LEU A 5 -22.03 -2.61 -2.23
CA LEU A 5 -21.21 -3.37 -3.17
C LEU A 5 -21.14 -2.75 -4.57
N ASP A 6 -22.11 -1.90 -4.94
CA ASP A 6 -22.15 -1.21 -6.24
C ASP A 6 -21.16 -0.04 -6.36
N ARG A 7 -20.49 0.34 -5.25
CA ARG A 7 -19.50 1.44 -5.23
C ARG A 7 -18.13 1.03 -5.77
N PHE A 8 -17.88 -0.25 -5.98
CA PHE A 8 -16.64 -0.76 -6.57
C PHE A 8 -16.81 -0.87 -8.09
N SER A 9 -16.43 0.18 -8.82
CA SER A 9 -16.25 0.10 -10.27
C SER A 9 -15.37 -1.11 -10.60
N GLY A 10 -15.64 -1.82 -11.72
CA GLY A 10 -14.80 -2.95 -12.16
C GLY A 10 -13.30 -2.60 -12.24
N SER A 11 -12.98 -1.32 -12.46
CA SER A 11 -11.61 -0.78 -12.38
C SER A 11 -10.98 -0.91 -10.98
N THR A 12 -11.75 -0.66 -9.92
CA THR A 12 -11.31 -0.78 -8.53
C THR A 12 -11.00 -2.22 -8.17
N ILE A 13 -11.80 -3.17 -8.64
CA ILE A 13 -11.59 -4.61 -8.39
C ILE A 13 -10.31 -5.10 -9.07
N VAL A 14 -10.09 -4.73 -10.33
CA VAL A 14 -8.87 -5.07 -11.07
C VAL A 14 -7.63 -4.50 -10.37
N MET A 15 -7.71 -3.26 -9.88
CA MET A 15 -6.58 -2.65 -9.18
C MET A 15 -6.31 -3.29 -7.82
N ILE A 16 -7.35 -3.65 -7.07
CA ILE A 16 -7.22 -4.43 -5.83
C ILE A 16 -6.53 -5.77 -6.10
N ILE A 17 -6.92 -6.48 -7.16
CA ILE A 17 -6.32 -7.78 -7.54
C ILE A 17 -4.84 -7.60 -7.93
N LEU A 18 -4.52 -6.58 -8.72
CA LEU A 18 -3.14 -6.32 -9.17
C LEU A 18 -2.23 -5.88 -8.02
N VAL A 19 -2.72 -5.00 -7.14
CA VAL A 19 -2.01 -4.58 -5.93
C VAL A 19 -1.77 -5.78 -5.01
N SER A 20 -2.76 -6.66 -4.87
CA SER A 20 -2.63 -7.89 -4.09
C SER A 20 -1.59 -8.81 -4.71
N ALA A 21 -1.61 -9.02 -6.03
CA ALA A 21 -0.64 -9.83 -6.75
C ALA A 21 0.79 -9.27 -6.66
N LEU A 22 0.95 -7.95 -6.74
CA LEU A 22 2.25 -7.29 -6.57
C LEU A 22 2.77 -7.42 -5.13
N SER A 23 1.86 -7.35 -4.14
CA SER A 23 2.20 -7.63 -2.74
C SER A 23 2.64 -9.08 -2.53
N VAL A 24 1.94 -10.04 -3.16
CA VAL A 24 2.31 -11.47 -3.15
C VAL A 24 3.70 -11.68 -3.76
N LEU A 25 3.96 -11.09 -4.93
CA LEU A 25 5.26 -11.19 -5.61
C LEU A 25 6.38 -10.52 -4.82
N GLY A 26 6.11 -9.38 -4.18
CA GLY A 26 7.02 -8.72 -3.24
C GLY A 26 7.39 -9.64 -2.08
N SER A 27 6.39 -10.26 -1.42
CA SER A 27 6.62 -11.18 -0.31
C SER A 27 7.38 -12.45 -0.71
N LEU A 28 7.18 -12.95 -1.95
CA LEU A 28 7.88 -14.12 -2.48
C LEU A 28 9.33 -13.84 -2.90
N ALA A 29 9.60 -12.67 -3.49
CA ALA A 29 10.93 -12.33 -4.02
C ALA A 29 11.82 -11.59 -3.00
N PHE A 30 11.24 -10.95 -1.97
CA PHE A 30 11.98 -10.05 -1.08
C PHE A 30 11.96 -10.45 0.40
N ALA A 31 11.19 -11.46 0.79
CA ALA A 31 10.92 -11.88 2.18
C ALA A 31 10.36 -10.73 3.05
N CYS A 32 9.18 -10.96 3.64
CA CYS A 32 8.45 -10.10 4.59
C CYS A 32 7.91 -8.71 4.16
N ALA A 33 8.47 -8.04 3.15
CA ALA A 33 8.10 -6.66 2.84
C ALA A 33 6.98 -6.55 1.78
N ALA A 34 5.71 -6.63 2.20
CA ALA A 34 4.63 -6.11 1.36
C ALA A 34 4.79 -4.58 1.19
N PRO A 35 4.58 -4.02 -0.01
CA PRO A 35 4.78 -2.59 -0.29
C PRO A 35 3.63 -1.74 0.27
N LEU A 36 3.38 -1.83 1.57
CA LEU A 36 2.23 -1.22 2.23
C LEU A 36 2.31 0.31 2.23
N ALA A 37 3.51 0.88 2.31
CA ALA A 37 3.69 2.33 2.24
C ALA A 37 3.41 2.87 0.83
N ALA A 38 3.85 2.14 -0.21
CA ALA A 38 3.52 2.46 -1.60
C ALA A 38 2.02 2.41 -1.86
N ILE A 39 1.34 1.37 -1.34
CA ILE A 39 -0.11 1.21 -1.48
C ILE A 39 -0.84 2.32 -0.73
N ALA A 40 -0.39 2.69 0.47
CA ALA A 40 -0.92 3.82 1.22
C ALA A 40 -0.76 5.15 0.46
N ALA A 41 0.41 5.42 -0.11
CA ALA A 41 0.66 6.62 -0.92
C ALA A 41 -0.24 6.66 -2.17
N PHE A 42 -0.34 5.54 -2.87
CA PHE A 42 -1.13 5.42 -4.08
C PHE A 42 -2.63 5.56 -3.80
N ALA A 43 -3.12 4.90 -2.75
CA ALA A 43 -4.49 5.05 -2.25
C ALA A 43 -4.78 6.52 -1.90
N ALA A 44 -3.86 7.20 -1.21
CA ALA A 44 -4.01 8.59 -0.83
C ALA A 44 -4.14 9.52 -2.06
N LEU A 45 -3.42 9.21 -3.15
CA LEU A 45 -3.44 9.99 -4.40
C LEU A 45 -4.70 9.75 -5.25
N MET A 46 -5.15 8.50 -5.34
CA MET A 46 -6.12 8.08 -6.36
C MET A 46 -7.53 7.83 -5.82
N MET A 47 -7.70 7.74 -4.50
CA MET A 47 -8.95 7.29 -3.88
C MET A 47 -9.45 8.24 -2.81
N GLY A 48 -10.78 8.25 -2.62
CA GLY A 48 -11.38 8.83 -1.41
C GLY A 48 -11.07 7.98 -0.17
N ARG A 49 -11.20 8.58 1.01
CA ARG A 49 -10.83 7.99 2.32
C ARG A 49 -11.32 6.56 2.52
N THR A 50 -12.60 6.29 2.25
CA THR A 50 -13.21 4.96 2.47
C THR A 50 -12.65 3.90 1.52
N THR A 51 -12.53 4.20 0.23
CA THR A 51 -11.99 3.27 -0.76
C THR A 51 -10.50 3.05 -0.57
N GLY A 52 -9.76 4.11 -0.22
CA GLY A 52 -8.33 4.01 0.08
C GLY A 52 -8.05 3.14 1.31
N LEU A 53 -8.83 3.31 2.39
CA LEU A 53 -8.76 2.44 3.57
C LEU A 53 -9.04 0.99 3.22
N ALA A 54 -10.08 0.74 2.42
CA ALA A 54 -10.41 -0.61 1.97
C ALA A 54 -9.23 -1.22 1.19
N LEU A 55 -8.60 -0.47 0.27
CA LEU A 55 -7.45 -0.95 -0.49
C LEU A 55 -6.27 -1.34 0.43
N VAL A 56 -5.90 -0.47 1.38
CA VAL A 56 -4.79 -0.71 2.31
C VAL A 56 -5.08 -1.92 3.20
N ALA A 57 -6.31 -2.01 3.74
CA ALA A 57 -6.72 -3.15 4.56
C ALA A 57 -6.75 -4.46 3.76
N THR A 58 -7.23 -4.44 2.51
CA THR A 58 -7.22 -5.62 1.64
C THR A 58 -5.79 -6.05 1.30
N ALA A 59 -4.89 -5.11 1.02
CA ALA A 59 -3.49 -5.42 0.77
C ALA A 59 -2.80 -6.06 1.98
N LEU A 60 -3.07 -5.56 3.19
CA LEU A 60 -2.59 -6.17 4.43
C LEU A 60 -3.12 -7.60 4.59
N LEU A 61 -4.43 -7.81 4.44
CA LEU A 61 -5.04 -9.13 4.59
C LEU A 61 -4.50 -10.10 3.54
N ALA A 62 -4.34 -9.66 2.30
CA ALA A 62 -3.72 -10.46 1.24
C ALA A 62 -2.28 -10.85 1.62
N ASN A 63 -1.49 -9.92 2.15
CA ASN A 63 -0.14 -10.21 2.65
C ASN A 63 -0.16 -11.26 3.77
N GLN A 64 -1.08 -11.14 4.75
CA GLN A 64 -1.20 -12.13 5.82
C GLN A 64 -1.63 -13.52 5.30
N LEU A 65 -2.57 -13.57 4.37
CA LEU A 65 -3.02 -14.83 3.76
C LEU A 65 -1.90 -15.54 3.01
N VAL A 66 -1.06 -14.80 2.28
CA VAL A 66 0.14 -15.35 1.61
C VAL A 66 1.15 -15.80 2.64
N GLY A 67 1.43 -14.99 3.66
CA GLY A 67 2.37 -15.32 4.74
C GLY A 67 2.02 -16.64 5.44
N PHE A 68 0.79 -16.75 5.93
CA PHE A 68 0.36 -17.95 6.66
C PHE A 68 0.01 -19.13 5.74
N GLY A 69 -0.61 -18.88 4.59
CA GLY A 69 -1.12 -19.93 3.71
C GLY A 69 -0.11 -20.48 2.71
N VAL A 70 0.81 -19.65 2.22
CA VAL A 70 1.77 -20.03 1.15
C VAL A 70 3.19 -20.11 1.71
N LEU A 71 3.61 -19.12 2.48
CA LEU A 71 4.96 -19.06 3.06
C LEU A 71 5.07 -19.83 4.38
N HIS A 72 3.96 -20.37 4.88
CA HIS A 72 3.89 -21.17 6.11
C HIS A 72 4.53 -20.45 7.31
N TYR A 73 4.25 -19.15 7.46
CA TYR A 73 4.73 -18.37 8.60
C TYR A 73 4.39 -19.05 9.94
N PRO A 74 5.31 -19.01 10.92
CA PRO A 74 5.05 -19.55 12.24
C PRO A 74 3.76 -18.96 12.83
N GLN A 75 2.86 -19.81 13.32
CA GLN A 75 1.62 -19.37 13.95
C GLN A 75 1.84 -19.01 15.42
N THR A 76 2.72 -18.04 15.67
CA THR A 76 3.05 -17.52 17.00
C THR A 76 2.37 -16.19 17.26
N VAL A 77 2.14 -15.86 18.54
CA VAL A 77 1.61 -14.55 18.95
C VAL A 77 2.47 -13.41 18.39
N ASP A 78 3.79 -13.57 18.40
CA ASP A 78 4.73 -12.59 17.87
C ASP A 78 4.53 -12.35 16.36
N THR A 79 4.36 -13.41 15.57
CA THR A 79 4.12 -13.29 14.12
C THR A 79 2.79 -12.58 13.82
N PHE A 80 1.73 -12.88 14.58
CA PHE A 80 0.47 -12.15 14.46
C PHE A 80 0.61 -10.69 14.87
N ALA A 81 1.39 -10.41 15.92
CA ALA A 81 1.63 -9.05 16.41
C ALA A 81 2.40 -8.21 15.38
N TRP A 82 3.41 -8.78 14.70
CA TRP A 82 4.08 -8.12 13.56
C TRP A 82 3.12 -7.80 12.42
N GLY A 83 2.21 -8.73 12.10
CA GLY A 83 1.13 -8.47 11.13
C GLY A 83 0.25 -7.29 11.52
N ALA A 84 -0.14 -7.21 12.79
CA ALA A 84 -0.93 -6.10 13.31
C ALA A 84 -0.15 -4.77 13.30
N ALA A 85 1.12 -4.77 13.70
CA ALA A 85 2.01 -3.61 13.69
C ALA A 85 2.17 -3.03 12.27
N MET A 86 2.41 -3.89 11.27
CA MET A 86 2.45 -3.49 9.86
C MET A 86 1.12 -2.88 9.40
N GLY A 87 0.00 -3.49 9.78
CA GLY A 87 -1.33 -3.01 9.44
C GLY A 87 -1.65 -1.62 10.00
N VAL A 88 -1.44 -1.43 11.30
CA VAL A 88 -1.65 -0.15 11.97
C VAL A 88 -0.76 0.93 11.34
N SER A 89 0.51 0.60 11.09
CA SER A 89 1.47 1.52 10.47
C SER A 89 1.07 1.94 9.06
N ALA A 90 0.55 1.00 8.25
CA ALA A 90 0.07 1.28 6.91
C ALA A 90 -1.17 2.20 6.91
N LEU A 91 -2.10 1.99 7.85
CA LEU A 91 -3.28 2.83 8.01
C LEU A 91 -2.90 4.25 8.44
N ILE A 92 -1.95 4.40 9.37
CA ILE A 92 -1.43 5.71 9.78
C ILE A 92 -0.77 6.40 8.58
N ALA A 93 0.11 5.69 7.84
CA ALA A 93 0.77 6.21 6.65
C ALA A 93 -0.23 6.69 5.60
N PHE A 94 -1.32 5.94 5.37
CA PHE A 94 -2.39 6.33 4.46
C PHE A 94 -3.05 7.64 4.90
N PHE A 95 -3.46 7.77 6.16
CA PHE A 95 -4.13 8.99 6.62
C PHE A 95 -3.21 10.21 6.55
N VAL A 96 -1.94 10.06 6.95
CA VAL A 96 -0.97 11.17 6.90
C VAL A 96 -0.69 11.57 5.45
N ALA A 97 -0.49 10.60 4.55
CA ALA A 97 -0.30 10.88 3.13
C ALA A 97 -1.54 11.55 2.51
N HIS A 98 -2.74 11.08 2.84
CA HIS A 98 -3.99 11.64 2.34
C HIS A 98 -4.17 13.10 2.76
N LEU A 99 -3.87 13.41 4.02
CA LEU A 99 -3.88 14.78 4.55
C LEU A 99 -2.87 15.70 3.85
N VAL A 100 -1.73 15.18 3.40
CA VAL A 100 -0.74 15.94 2.62
C VAL A 100 -1.23 16.15 1.20
N VAL A 101 -1.76 15.10 0.59
CA VAL A 101 -2.32 15.13 -0.77
C VAL A 101 -3.46 16.14 -0.87
N GLU A 102 -4.44 16.11 0.04
CA GLU A 102 -5.57 17.06 0.07
C GLU A 102 -5.10 18.53 0.12
N ARG A 103 -3.98 18.81 0.81
CA ARG A 103 -3.42 20.17 0.92
C ARG A 103 -2.63 20.62 -0.31
N LEU A 104 -2.01 19.68 -1.03
CA LEU A 104 -1.06 19.98 -2.10
C LEU A 104 -1.64 19.84 -3.51
N GLN A 105 -2.66 18.99 -3.70
CA GLN A 105 -3.24 18.71 -5.01
C GLN A 105 -3.71 19.98 -5.76
N GLY A 106 -4.25 20.97 -5.05
CA GLY A 106 -4.67 22.23 -5.65
C GLY A 106 -3.55 23.24 -5.94
N ARG A 107 -2.31 22.99 -5.48
CA ARG A 107 -1.19 23.95 -5.56
C ARG A 107 -0.09 23.53 -6.51
N SER A 108 0.33 22.26 -6.47
CA SER A 108 1.41 21.75 -7.33
C SER A 108 1.29 20.24 -7.52
N PRO A 109 0.63 19.76 -8.59
CA PRO A 109 0.46 18.33 -8.82
C PRO A 109 1.81 17.61 -9.03
N MET A 110 2.82 18.32 -9.54
CA MET A 110 4.17 17.78 -9.79
C MET A 110 4.91 17.46 -8.48
N LEU A 111 4.66 18.22 -7.41
CA LEU A 111 5.25 17.96 -6.09
C LEU A 111 4.42 16.98 -5.26
N THR A 112 3.11 16.90 -5.48
CA THR A 112 2.20 16.05 -4.70
C THR A 112 2.56 14.58 -4.78
N VAL A 113 2.89 14.05 -5.96
CA VAL A 113 3.21 12.62 -6.14
C VAL A 113 4.44 12.18 -5.35
N PRO A 114 5.63 12.80 -5.53
CA PRO A 114 6.82 12.41 -4.76
C PRO A 114 6.66 12.68 -3.26
N LEU A 115 5.95 13.74 -2.85
CA LEU A 115 5.68 14.00 -1.43
C LEU A 115 4.74 12.98 -0.81
N ALA A 116 3.70 12.53 -1.52
CA ALA A 116 2.80 11.51 -1.02
C ALA A 116 3.55 10.21 -0.72
N PHE A 117 4.45 9.80 -1.62
CA PHE A 117 5.31 8.64 -1.41
C PHE A 117 6.27 8.84 -0.24
N ALA A 118 7.04 9.94 -0.23
CA ALA A 118 8.03 10.20 0.81
C ALA A 118 7.39 10.27 2.21
N VAL A 119 6.24 10.93 2.33
CA VAL A 119 5.48 11.04 3.58
C VAL A 119 4.90 9.69 4.00
N ALA A 120 4.30 8.92 3.09
CA ALA A 120 3.77 7.60 3.42
C ALA A 120 4.88 6.67 3.91
N PHE A 121 6.01 6.62 3.20
CA PHE A 121 7.16 5.78 3.55
C PHE A 121 7.75 6.16 4.92
N ALA A 122 8.05 7.45 5.12
CA ALA A 122 8.60 7.92 6.39
C ALA A 122 7.64 7.65 7.56
N THR A 123 6.34 7.91 7.36
CA THR A 123 5.32 7.67 8.38
C THR A 123 5.21 6.17 8.68
N TYR A 124 5.22 5.33 7.65
CA TYR A 124 5.15 3.89 7.80
C TYR A 124 6.32 3.35 8.62
N GLN A 125 7.56 3.72 8.30
CA GLN A 125 8.73 3.25 9.06
C GLN A 125 8.74 3.74 10.51
N MET A 126 8.38 5.00 10.75
CA MET A 126 8.30 5.53 12.11
C MET A 126 7.19 4.88 12.92
N ALA A 127 6.02 4.68 12.32
CA ALA A 127 4.90 3.99 12.98
C ALA A 127 5.24 2.51 13.22
N LEU A 128 5.94 1.86 12.30
CA LEU A 128 6.33 0.45 12.42
C LEU A 128 7.35 0.26 13.54
N PHE A 129 8.33 1.17 13.66
CA PHE A 129 9.25 1.17 14.78
C PHE A 129 8.51 1.30 16.12
N VAL A 130 7.56 2.24 16.23
CA VAL A 130 6.81 2.47 17.47
C VAL A 130 5.89 1.30 17.81
N THR A 131 5.16 0.77 16.82
CA THR A 131 4.20 -0.32 17.03
C THR A 131 4.88 -1.68 17.19
N GLY A 132 6.05 -1.86 16.58
CA GLY A 132 6.87 -3.06 16.68
C GLY A 132 7.84 -3.05 17.86
N TYR A 133 8.07 -1.91 18.51
CA TYR A 133 8.98 -1.79 19.67
C TYR A 133 8.85 -2.90 20.73
N PRO A 134 7.63 -3.32 21.17
CA PRO A 134 7.49 -4.37 22.18
C PRO A 134 7.72 -5.79 21.66
N LEU A 135 7.95 -5.97 20.36
CA LEU A 135 8.07 -7.27 19.70
C LEU A 135 9.53 -7.73 19.59
N GLU A 136 9.73 -9.04 19.50
CA GLU A 136 11.06 -9.60 19.34
C GLU A 136 11.65 -9.21 17.96
N GLY A 137 12.94 -8.86 17.93
CA GLY A 137 13.62 -8.43 16.71
C GLY A 137 13.35 -6.98 16.28
N SER A 138 12.68 -6.17 17.12
CA SER A 138 12.33 -4.78 16.80
C SER A 138 13.53 -3.87 16.53
N GLU A 139 14.71 -4.19 17.08
CA GLU A 139 15.96 -3.45 16.86
C GLU A 139 16.37 -3.39 15.38
N ALA A 140 16.00 -4.41 14.58
CA ALA A 140 16.31 -4.46 13.17
C ALA A 140 15.39 -3.58 12.30
N THR A 141 14.24 -3.12 12.82
CA THR A 141 13.22 -2.41 12.02
C THR A 141 13.73 -1.10 11.42
N LEU A 142 14.54 -0.34 12.16
CA LEU A 142 15.20 0.88 11.68
C LEU A 142 16.65 0.65 11.25
N SER A 143 17.08 -0.61 11.12
CA SER A 143 18.42 -0.89 10.56
C SER A 143 18.50 -0.37 9.13
N ALA A 144 19.67 0.13 8.74
CA ALA A 144 19.88 0.73 7.43
C ALA A 144 19.55 -0.25 6.29
N ASP A 145 19.88 -1.53 6.47
CA ASP A 145 19.62 -2.57 5.47
C ASP A 145 18.12 -2.85 5.31
N VAL A 146 17.37 -2.94 6.41
CA VAL A 146 15.91 -3.14 6.36
C VAL A 146 15.23 -1.92 5.76
N VAL A 147 15.54 -0.70 6.23
CA VAL A 147 14.96 0.54 5.71
C VAL A 147 15.22 0.67 4.20
N ARG A 148 16.45 0.42 3.76
CA ARG A 148 16.82 0.46 2.35
C ARG A 148 16.03 -0.56 1.54
N ARG A 149 15.94 -1.80 2.03
CA ARG A 149 15.22 -2.88 1.35
C ARG A 149 13.74 -2.55 1.20
N VAL A 150 13.11 -2.09 2.27
CA VAL A 150 11.69 -1.67 2.27
C VAL A 150 11.50 -0.51 1.30
N PHE A 151 12.41 0.49 1.31
CA PHE A 151 12.37 1.61 0.37
C PHE A 151 12.44 1.16 -1.09
N GLU A 152 13.36 0.26 -1.44
CA GLU A 152 13.49 -0.25 -2.81
C GLU A 152 12.21 -0.95 -3.27
N VAL A 153 11.62 -1.79 -2.41
CA VAL A 153 10.37 -2.51 -2.71
C VAL A 153 9.20 -1.55 -2.87
N ASP A 154 9.01 -0.62 -1.93
CA ASP A 154 7.95 0.38 -1.99
C ASP A 154 8.13 1.31 -3.20
N PHE A 155 9.35 1.73 -3.52
CA PHE A 155 9.61 2.62 -4.64
C PHE A 155 9.25 1.97 -5.99
N VAL A 156 9.70 0.73 -6.20
CA VAL A 156 9.37 -0.05 -7.40
C VAL A 156 7.87 -0.30 -7.48
N ALA A 157 7.24 -0.71 -6.38
CA ALA A 157 5.81 -0.98 -6.34
C ALA A 157 4.99 0.29 -6.62
N PHE A 158 5.35 1.42 -6.02
CA PHE A 158 4.68 2.70 -6.25
C PHE A 158 4.78 3.13 -7.71
N GLY A 159 5.98 3.05 -8.31
CA GLY A 159 6.18 3.32 -9.73
C GLY A 159 5.34 2.42 -10.63
N ALA A 160 5.32 1.11 -10.33
CA ALA A 160 4.49 0.15 -11.06
C ALA A 160 2.99 0.48 -10.97
N LEU A 161 2.48 0.85 -9.79
CA LEU A 161 1.09 1.25 -9.61
C LEU A 161 0.72 2.52 -10.38
N LEU A 162 1.62 3.50 -10.42
CA LEU A 162 1.43 4.71 -11.22
C LEU A 162 1.39 4.41 -12.73
N VAL A 163 2.30 3.57 -13.22
CA VAL A 163 2.31 3.13 -14.62
C VAL A 163 1.04 2.37 -14.96
N LEU A 164 0.61 1.44 -14.10
CA LEU A 164 -0.63 0.68 -14.28
C LEU A 164 -1.84 1.60 -14.35
N GLN A 165 -1.94 2.57 -13.45
CA GLN A 165 -3.01 3.57 -13.45
C GLN A 165 -3.01 4.40 -14.73
N TRP A 166 -1.83 4.80 -15.21
CA TRP A 166 -1.69 5.55 -16.46
C TRP A 166 -2.09 4.73 -17.69
N VAL A 167 -1.66 3.47 -17.77
CA VAL A 167 -2.08 2.55 -18.85
C VAL A 167 -3.59 2.34 -18.82
N TRP A 168 -4.16 2.17 -17.63
CA TRP A 168 -5.60 1.98 -17.45
C TRP A 168 -6.42 3.17 -17.94
N THR A 169 -6.01 4.40 -17.59
CA THR A 169 -6.70 5.61 -18.04
C THR A 169 -6.60 5.79 -19.55
N MET A 170 -5.44 5.56 -20.15
CA MET A 170 -5.26 5.60 -21.61
C MET A 170 -6.14 4.56 -22.34
N ALA A 171 -6.18 3.32 -21.85
CA ALA A 171 -6.98 2.26 -22.45
C ALA A 171 -8.48 2.62 -22.45
N ARG A 172 -8.98 3.19 -21.34
CA ARG A 172 -10.37 3.65 -21.23
C ARG A 172 -10.68 4.79 -22.20
N SER A 173 -9.77 5.75 -22.35
CA SER A 173 -9.93 6.85 -23.31
C SER A 173 -10.00 6.32 -24.76
N ALA A 174 -9.15 5.35 -25.11
CA ALA A 174 -9.14 4.75 -26.44
C ALA A 174 -10.43 3.94 -26.75
N VAL A 175 -10.98 3.23 -25.76
CA VAL A 175 -12.26 2.50 -25.91
C VAL A 175 -13.43 3.47 -26.04
N SER A 176 -13.47 4.54 -25.22
CA SER A 176 -14.52 5.55 -25.31
C SER A 176 -14.54 6.26 -26.66
N ALA A 177 -13.37 6.51 -27.27
CA ALA A 177 -13.25 7.14 -28.58
C ALA A 177 -13.68 6.21 -29.74
N LYS A 178 -13.72 4.89 -29.54
CA LYS A 178 -14.20 3.91 -30.53
C LYS A 178 -15.71 3.71 -30.51
N HIS A 179 -16.39 4.17 -29.46
CA HIS A 179 -17.85 4.05 -29.28
C HIS A 179 -18.61 5.37 -29.39
N ALA A 180 -17.91 6.46 -29.73
CA ALA A 180 -18.48 7.76 -30.08
C ALA A 180 -18.52 7.91 -31.62
#